data_AF-A0A4R6VD54-F1
#
_entry.id   AF-A0A4R6VD54-F1
#
_cell.length_a   1.000
_cell.length_b   1.000
_cell.length_c   1.000
_cell.angle_alpha   90.00
_cell.angle_beta   90.00
_cell.angle_gamma   90.00
#
_symmetry.space_group_name_H-M   'P 1'
#
loop_
_entity.id
_entity.type
_entity.pdbx_description
1 polymer ?
#
loop_
_entity_poly.entity_id
_entity_poly.type
_entity_poly.pdbx_seq_one_letter_code
_entity_poly.pdbx_strand_id
1 'polypeptide(L)'
;MSLAAGLATKVAKAAADREAVEELDRLRAKALSLADDDVEAFAGFLEERRKPAGGPAAAEAIVQVPADVVTVAVRVAELAALLAEEGPDALTGDAVTAAFLAAAAAESAAMLVGTNIADAGELADPRVEHVEERAGHARTLAERLV
;
A
#
# COMPACT_ATOMS: atom_id res chain seq x y z
N MET A 1 -3.10 3.82 4.98
CA MET A 1 -2.70 4.32 3.64
C MET A 1 -3.38 5.64 3.24
N SER A 2 -4.72 5.75 3.21
CA SER A 2 -5.40 7.00 2.79
C SER A 2 -5.06 8.23 3.64
N LEU A 3 -4.93 8.05 4.96
CA LEU A 3 -4.45 9.09 5.89
C LEU A 3 -3.02 9.52 5.58
N ALA A 4 -2.13 8.58 5.27
CA ALA A 4 -0.74 8.86 4.90
C ALA A 4 -0.68 9.75 3.64
N ALA A 5 -1.43 9.37 2.60
CA ALA A 5 -1.54 10.18 1.38
C ALA A 5 -2.13 11.58 1.67
N GLY A 6 -3.11 11.69 2.57
CA GLY A 6 -3.69 12.97 2.99
C GLY A 6 -2.69 13.89 3.69
N LEU A 7 -1.88 13.35 4.60
CA LEU A 7 -0.81 14.09 5.28
C LEU A 7 0.24 14.57 4.26
N ALA A 8 0.74 13.67 3.40
CA ALA A 8 1.67 14.04 2.35
C ALA A 8 1.08 15.11 1.40
N THR A 9 -0.22 15.02 1.06
CA THR A 9 -0.90 16.02 0.21
C THR A 9 -0.89 17.40 0.87
N LYS A 10 -1.09 17.46 2.19
CA LYS A 10 -1.02 18.72 2.95
C LYS A 10 0.38 19.34 2.84
N VAL A 11 1.44 18.53 2.96
CA VAL A 11 2.83 19.00 2.82
C VAL A 11 3.12 19.45 1.39
N ALA A 12 2.74 18.66 0.37
CA ALA A 12 2.90 19.01 -1.04
C ALA A 12 2.20 20.35 -1.40
N LYS A 13 0.98 20.58 -0.87
CA LYS A 13 0.28 21.87 -1.04
C LYS A 13 1.05 23.03 -0.44
N ALA A 14 1.63 22.85 0.74
CA ALA A 14 2.43 23.87 1.40
C ALA A 14 3.75 24.14 0.65
N ALA A 15 4.33 23.11 0.02
CA ALA A 15 5.50 23.20 -0.85
C ALA A 15 5.19 23.82 -2.24
N ALA A 16 3.91 24.04 -2.56
CA ALA A 16 3.44 24.40 -3.89
C ALA A 16 3.81 23.39 -5.00
N ASP A 17 4.07 22.13 -4.63
CA ASP A 17 4.35 21.04 -5.54
C ASP A 17 3.03 20.46 -6.09
N ARG A 18 2.63 20.95 -7.26
CA ARG A 18 1.36 20.54 -7.91
C ARG A 18 1.39 19.09 -8.39
N GLU A 19 2.53 18.60 -8.85
CA GLU A 19 2.65 17.24 -9.37
C GLU A 19 2.49 16.23 -8.23
N ALA A 20 3.15 16.46 -7.10
CA ALA A 20 2.98 15.63 -5.91
C ALA A 20 1.54 15.68 -5.38
N VAL A 21 0.87 16.83 -5.40
CA VAL A 21 -0.54 16.93 -5.00
C VAL A 21 -1.43 16.06 -5.87
N GLU A 22 -1.31 16.16 -7.20
CA GLU A 22 -2.14 15.38 -8.13
C GLU A 22 -1.90 13.88 -7.97
N GLU A 23 -0.65 13.47 -7.82
CA GLU A 23 -0.31 12.07 -7.64
C GLU A 23 -0.80 11.52 -6.29
N LEU A 24 -0.62 12.26 -5.20
CA LEU A 24 -1.10 11.86 -3.88
C LEU A 24 -2.63 11.80 -3.80
N ASP A 25 -3.33 12.69 -4.50
CA ASP A 25 -4.79 12.64 -4.63
C ASP A 25 -5.24 11.38 -5.41
N ARG A 26 -4.56 11.03 -6.52
CA ARG A 26 -4.80 9.79 -7.27
C ARG A 26 -4.55 8.55 -6.41
N LEU A 27 -3.41 8.50 -5.71
CA LEU A 27 -3.05 7.40 -4.81
C LEU A 27 -4.05 7.26 -3.66
N ARG A 28 -4.50 8.38 -3.08
CA ARG A 28 -5.54 8.36 -2.03
C ARG A 28 -6.86 7.79 -2.56
N ALA A 29 -7.28 8.18 -3.77
CA ALA A 29 -8.50 7.65 -4.38
C ALA A 29 -8.38 6.15 -4.66
N LYS A 30 -7.25 5.69 -5.22
CA LYS A 30 -6.99 4.26 -5.44
C LYS A 30 -6.94 3.49 -4.12
N ALA A 31 -6.34 4.05 -3.08
CA ALA A 31 -6.30 3.44 -1.74
C ALA A 31 -7.70 3.19 -1.15
N LEU A 32 -8.65 4.09 -1.41
CA LEU A 32 -10.04 3.92 -0.97
C LEU A 32 -10.73 2.82 -1.79
N SER A 33 -10.59 2.84 -3.12
CA SER A 33 -11.12 1.79 -3.99
C SER A 33 -10.58 0.41 -3.59
N LEU A 34 -9.28 0.29 -3.34
CA LEU A 34 -8.67 -0.99 -2.95
C LEU A 34 -9.20 -1.54 -1.62
N ALA A 35 -9.63 -0.67 -0.71
CA ALA A 35 -10.23 -1.11 0.54
C ALA A 35 -11.60 -1.77 0.30
N ASP A 36 -12.39 -1.24 -0.65
CA ASP A 36 -13.66 -1.84 -1.06
C ASP A 36 -13.39 -3.12 -1.90
N ASP A 37 -12.42 -3.07 -2.81
CA ASP A 37 -12.01 -4.21 -3.65
C ASP A 37 -11.56 -5.41 -2.80
N ASP A 38 -10.89 -5.20 -1.65
CA ASP A 38 -10.43 -6.25 -0.74
C ASP A 38 -11.60 -6.99 -0.09
N VAL A 39 -12.63 -6.25 0.33
CA VAL A 39 -13.85 -6.81 0.89
C VAL A 39 -14.61 -7.63 -0.16
N GLU A 40 -14.71 -7.13 -1.39
CA GLU A 40 -15.35 -7.84 -2.49
C GLU A 40 -14.57 -9.11 -2.89
N ALA A 41 -13.24 -9.02 -2.99
CA ALA A 41 -12.36 -10.15 -3.29
C ALA A 41 -12.50 -11.26 -2.24
N PHE A 42 -12.50 -10.89 -0.95
CA PHE A 42 -12.67 -11.86 0.13
C PHE A 42 -14.06 -12.50 0.12
N ALA A 43 -15.12 -11.74 -0.14
CA ALA A 43 -16.47 -12.28 -0.29
C ALA A 43 -16.54 -13.31 -1.43
N GLY A 44 -15.98 -12.99 -2.60
CA GLY A 44 -15.89 -13.90 -3.74
C GLY A 44 -15.11 -15.17 -3.43
N PHE A 45 -13.98 -15.05 -2.71
CA PHE A 45 -13.19 -16.20 -2.25
C PHE A 45 -13.98 -17.12 -1.32
N LEU A 46 -14.72 -16.57 -0.37
CA LEU A 46 -15.58 -17.36 0.53
C LEU A 46 -16.71 -18.07 -0.22
N GLU A 47 -17.28 -17.45 -1.25
CA GLU A 47 -18.31 -18.07 -2.09
C GLU A 47 -17.75 -19.24 -2.91
N GLU A 48 -16.57 -19.06 -3.52
CA GLU A 48 -15.90 -20.12 -4.27
C GLU A 48 -15.49 -21.30 -3.39
N ARG A 49 -14.97 -21.05 -2.17
CA ARG A 49 -14.61 -22.13 -1.24
C ARG A 49 -15.78 -23.01 -0.81
N ARG A 50 -17.03 -22.53 -0.91
CA ARG A 50 -18.22 -23.32 -0.59
C ARG A 50 -18.61 -24.27 -1.73
N LYS A 51 -18.08 -24.07 -2.93
CA LYS A 51 -18.38 -24.91 -4.09
C LYS A 51 -17.53 -26.19 -4.04
N PRO A 52 -18.07 -27.37 -4.39
CA PRO A 52 -17.33 -28.64 -4.40
C PRO A 52 -16.11 -28.66 -5.33
N ALA A 53 -15.99 -27.70 -6.24
CA ALA A 53 -14.90 -27.55 -7.20
C ALA A 53 -14.48 -26.07 -7.33
N GLY A 54 -14.35 -25.37 -6.18
CA GLY A 54 -13.99 -23.94 -6.14
C GLY A 54 -12.81 -23.59 -7.06
N GLY A 55 -12.93 -22.48 -7.80
CA GLY A 55 -12.02 -22.13 -8.88
C GLY A 55 -10.81 -21.26 -8.46
N PRO A 56 -9.70 -21.31 -9.22
CA PRO A 56 -8.46 -20.55 -8.93
C PRO A 56 -8.62 -19.03 -9.07
N ALA A 57 -9.63 -18.54 -9.80
CA ALA A 57 -9.79 -17.10 -10.07
C ALA A 57 -10.11 -16.26 -8.81
N ALA A 58 -10.80 -16.83 -7.81
CA ALA A 58 -11.06 -16.10 -6.57
C ALA A 58 -9.87 -16.09 -5.61
N ALA A 59 -8.96 -17.08 -5.73
CA ALA A 59 -7.69 -17.05 -5.03
C ALA A 59 -6.78 -15.94 -5.58
N GLU A 60 -6.81 -15.70 -6.89
CA GLU A 60 -6.02 -14.63 -7.51
C GLU A 60 -6.41 -13.24 -6.98
N ALA A 61 -7.71 -12.95 -6.86
CA ALA A 61 -8.19 -11.64 -6.42
C ALA A 61 -7.72 -11.28 -4.99
N ILE A 62 -7.80 -12.24 -4.06
CA ILE A 62 -7.35 -12.01 -2.68
C ILE A 62 -5.83 -11.83 -2.57
N VAL A 63 -5.06 -12.27 -3.57
CA VAL A 63 -3.61 -12.03 -3.63
C VAL A 63 -3.30 -10.70 -4.30
N GLN A 64 -3.99 -10.39 -5.40
CA GLN A 64 -3.68 -9.21 -6.21
C GLN A 64 -4.06 -7.90 -5.51
N VAL A 65 -5.19 -7.84 -4.80
CA VAL A 65 -5.62 -6.60 -4.12
C VAL A 65 -4.60 -6.12 -3.08
N PRO A 66 -4.11 -6.96 -2.13
CA PRO A 66 -3.08 -6.51 -1.20
C PRO A 66 -1.74 -6.23 -1.90
N ALA A 67 -1.40 -6.89 -3.01
CA ALA A 67 -0.22 -6.52 -3.81
C ALA A 67 -0.34 -5.10 -4.42
N ASP A 68 -1.53 -4.72 -4.88
CA ASP A 68 -1.82 -3.36 -5.33
C ASP A 68 -1.74 -2.35 -4.17
N VAL A 69 -2.17 -2.74 -2.95
CA VAL A 69 -2.01 -1.91 -1.75
C VAL A 69 -0.54 -1.67 -1.45
N VAL A 70 0.33 -2.69 -1.55
CA VAL A 70 1.79 -2.52 -1.41
C VAL A 70 2.30 -1.49 -2.41
N THR A 71 1.92 -1.60 -3.69
CA THR A 71 2.34 -0.68 -4.74
C THR A 71 1.96 0.77 -4.41
N VAL A 72 0.71 1.02 -4.01
CA VAL A 72 0.23 2.37 -3.65
C VAL A 72 0.92 2.88 -2.39
N ALA A 73 1.05 2.04 -1.37
CA ALA A 73 1.66 2.39 -0.10
C ALA A 73 3.13 2.78 -0.27
N VAL A 74 3.90 2.01 -1.04
CA VAL A 74 5.30 2.32 -1.31
C VAL A 74 5.43 3.64 -2.05
N ARG A 75 4.57 3.91 -3.05
CA ARG A 75 4.61 5.18 -3.77
C ARG A 75 4.30 6.38 -2.86
N VAL A 76 3.36 6.23 -1.92
CA VAL A 76 3.09 7.27 -0.91
C VAL A 76 4.29 7.46 0.02
N ALA A 77 4.97 6.39 0.44
CA ALA A 77 6.17 6.48 1.27
C ALA A 77 7.33 7.20 0.55
N GLU A 78 7.55 6.91 -0.73
CA GLU A 78 8.54 7.58 -1.58
C GLU A 78 8.29 9.10 -1.64
N LEU A 79 7.06 9.52 -1.94
CA LEU A 79 6.70 10.93 -2.01
C LEU A 79 6.75 11.62 -0.64
N ALA A 80 6.33 10.94 0.41
CA ALA A 80 6.39 11.46 1.77
C ALA A 80 7.83 11.67 2.26
N ALA A 81 8.75 10.75 1.94
CA ALA A 81 10.16 10.90 2.26
C ALA A 81 10.79 12.09 1.52
N LEU A 82 10.52 12.23 0.22
CA LEU A 82 10.99 13.39 -0.55
C LEU A 82 10.47 14.72 0.03
N LEU A 83 9.18 14.77 0.39
CA LEU A 83 8.58 15.95 1.02
C LEU A 83 9.12 16.23 2.42
N ALA A 84 9.61 15.21 3.14
CA ALA A 84 10.26 15.41 4.43
C ALA A 84 11.66 16.02 4.28
N GLU A 85 12.38 15.67 3.21
CA GLU A 85 13.72 16.16 2.90
C GLU A 85 13.72 17.56 2.27
N GLU A 86 12.78 17.83 1.36
CA GLU A 86 12.78 19.04 0.52
C GLU A 86 11.64 20.03 0.84
N GLY A 87 10.66 19.60 1.65
CA GLY A 87 9.47 20.38 1.95
C GLY A 87 9.67 21.44 3.04
N PRO A 88 8.59 22.18 3.40
CA PRO A 88 8.66 23.23 4.41
C PRO A 88 8.95 22.67 5.81
N ASP A 89 9.95 23.22 6.50
CA ASP A 89 10.39 22.79 7.85
C ASP A 89 9.25 22.62 8.86
N ALA A 90 8.24 23.49 8.81
CA ALA A 90 7.11 23.46 9.74
C ALA A 90 6.20 22.22 9.60
N LEU A 91 6.34 21.46 8.50
CA LEU A 91 5.51 20.30 8.19
C LEU A 91 6.31 19.00 8.00
N THR A 92 7.63 19.02 8.26
CA THR A 92 8.46 17.81 8.20
C THR A 92 7.88 16.68 9.06
N GLY A 93 7.35 16.98 10.25
CA GLY A 93 6.70 15.97 11.09
C GLY A 93 5.48 15.28 10.45
N ASP A 94 4.68 16.01 9.67
CA ASP A 94 3.54 15.44 8.92
C ASP A 94 4.03 14.53 7.79
N ALA A 95 5.11 14.91 7.09
CA ALA A 95 5.73 14.12 6.04
C ALA A 95 6.36 12.84 6.58
N VAL A 96 7.11 12.93 7.69
CA VAL A 96 7.69 11.76 8.38
C VAL A 96 6.58 10.81 8.85
N THR A 97 5.52 11.35 9.46
CA THR A 97 4.37 10.55 9.88
C THR A 97 3.69 9.85 8.70
N ALA A 98 3.54 10.54 7.56
CA ALA A 98 3.01 9.95 6.34
C ALA A 98 3.88 8.80 5.84
N ALA A 99 5.21 8.95 5.84
CA ALA A 99 6.15 7.91 5.42
C ALA A 99 6.02 6.65 6.28
N PHE A 100 5.99 6.78 7.62
CA PHE A 100 5.83 5.64 8.53
C PHE A 100 4.47 4.94 8.37
N LEU A 101 3.38 5.70 8.25
CA LEU A 101 2.05 5.12 8.05
C LEU A 101 1.93 4.39 6.70
N ALA A 102 2.62 4.88 5.67
CA ALA A 102 2.67 4.26 4.37
C ALA A 102 3.53 2.99 4.38
N ALA A 103 4.71 3.03 5.01
CA ALA A 103 5.56 1.85 5.19
C ALA A 103 4.85 0.73 5.97
N ALA A 104 4.21 1.06 7.09
CA ALA A 104 3.45 0.09 7.88
C ALA A 104 2.29 -0.52 7.08
N ALA A 105 1.63 0.26 6.22
CA ALA A 105 0.60 -0.25 5.33
C ALA A 105 1.16 -1.21 4.27
N ALA A 106 2.32 -0.89 3.69
CA ALA A 106 3.01 -1.77 2.74
C ALA A 106 3.41 -3.10 3.40
N GLU A 107 4.02 -3.07 4.58
CA GLU A 107 4.40 -4.28 5.32
C GLU A 107 3.19 -5.15 5.69
N SER A 108 2.12 -4.51 6.18
CA SER A 108 0.88 -5.23 6.51
C SER A 108 0.26 -5.90 5.28
N ALA A 109 0.23 -5.21 4.14
CA ALA A 109 -0.32 -5.76 2.90
C ALA A 109 0.57 -6.86 2.30
N ALA A 110 1.89 -6.74 2.38
CA ALA A 110 2.82 -7.80 1.97
C ALA A 110 2.60 -9.09 2.79
N MET A 111 2.36 -8.98 4.10
CA MET A 111 1.99 -10.13 4.93
C MET A 111 0.68 -10.78 4.49
N LEU A 112 -0.32 -9.98 4.07
CA LEU A 112 -1.59 -10.51 3.57
C LEU A 112 -1.43 -11.27 2.25
N VAL A 113 -0.57 -10.78 1.34
CA VAL A 113 -0.22 -11.51 0.10
C VAL A 113 0.30 -12.91 0.43
N GLY A 114 1.28 -13.02 1.32
CA GLY A 114 1.84 -14.32 1.74
C GLY A 114 0.81 -15.23 2.41
N THR A 115 -0.06 -14.66 3.26
CA THR A 115 -1.15 -15.41 3.92
C THR A 115 -2.15 -15.96 2.90
N ASN A 116 -2.56 -15.13 1.93
CA ASN A 116 -3.56 -15.51 0.94
C ASN A 116 -3.02 -16.54 -0.07
N ILE A 117 -1.75 -16.45 -0.45
CA ILE A 117 -1.06 -17.46 -1.28
C ILE A 117 -0.98 -18.81 -0.55
N ALA A 118 -0.64 -18.79 0.74
CA ALA A 118 -0.62 -20.00 1.55
C ALA A 118 -2.02 -20.63 1.70
N ASP A 119 -3.05 -19.81 1.91
CA ASP A 119 -4.45 -20.25 2.00
C ASP A 119 -5.00 -20.79 0.68
N ALA A 120 -4.46 -20.32 -0.46
CA ALA A 120 -4.73 -20.84 -1.79
C ALA A 120 -4.01 -22.18 -2.08
N GLY A 121 -3.06 -22.59 -1.23
CA GLY A 121 -2.31 -23.83 -1.37
C GLY A 121 -1.14 -23.75 -2.35
N GLU A 122 -0.70 -22.53 -2.71
CA GLU A 122 0.46 -22.31 -3.58
C GLU A 122 1.73 -22.18 -2.73
N LEU A 123 2.74 -22.99 -3.05
CA LEU A 123 4.05 -22.95 -2.38
C LEU A 123 5.05 -22.18 -3.24
N ALA A 124 5.78 -21.26 -2.61
CA ALA A 124 6.89 -20.50 -3.22
C ALA A 124 6.49 -19.64 -4.44
N ASP A 125 5.41 -18.87 -4.29
CA ASP A 125 5.03 -17.87 -5.28
C ASP A 125 5.99 -16.65 -5.25
N PRO A 126 6.59 -16.26 -6.39
CA PRO A 126 7.55 -15.14 -6.48
C PRO A 126 6.97 -13.78 -6.09
N ARG A 127 5.63 -13.63 -6.09
CA ARG A 127 4.97 -12.40 -5.64
C ARG A 127 5.26 -12.10 -4.17
N VAL A 128 5.47 -13.12 -3.33
CA VAL A 128 5.78 -12.94 -1.90
C VAL A 128 7.08 -12.16 -1.72
N GLU A 129 8.17 -12.67 -2.31
CA GLU A 129 9.48 -12.02 -2.26
C GLU A 129 9.40 -10.59 -2.84
N HIS A 130 8.71 -10.43 -3.97
CA HIS A 130 8.55 -9.13 -4.59
C HIS A 130 7.87 -8.09 -3.69
N VAL A 131 6.75 -8.45 -3.05
CA VAL A 131 6.04 -7.49 -2.18
C VAL A 131 6.78 -7.23 -0.88
N GLU A 132 7.50 -8.22 -0.34
CA GLU A 132 8.36 -8.07 0.83
C GLU A 132 9.54 -7.12 0.56
N GLU A 133 10.20 -7.24 -0.59
CA GLU A 133 11.26 -6.32 -1.02
C GLU A 133 10.75 -4.88 -1.13
N ARG A 134 9.58 -4.70 -1.79
CA ARG A 134 8.97 -3.37 -1.95
C ARG A 134 8.54 -2.77 -0.62
N ALA A 135 7.94 -3.56 0.28
CA ALA A 135 7.61 -3.11 1.63
C ALA A 135 8.87 -2.75 2.44
N GLY A 136 9.93 -3.56 2.35
CA GLY A 136 11.22 -3.29 2.99
C GLY A 136 11.87 -2.00 2.49
N HIS A 137 11.69 -1.65 1.22
CA HIS A 137 12.10 -0.35 0.68
C HIS A 137 11.36 0.81 1.35
N ALA A 138 10.02 0.75 1.46
CA ALA A 138 9.24 1.79 2.12
C ALA A 138 9.62 1.95 3.61
N ARG A 139 9.88 0.83 4.31
CA ARG A 139 10.39 0.88 5.69
C ARG A 139 11.72 1.63 5.77
N THR A 140 12.66 1.27 4.90
CA THR A 140 13.99 1.90 4.86
C THR A 140 13.90 3.41 4.58
N LEU A 141 12.95 3.84 3.73
CA LEU A 141 12.71 5.27 3.50
C LEU A 141 12.23 5.98 4.77
N ALA A 142 11.26 5.40 5.48
CA ALA A 142 10.72 5.99 6.70
C ALA A 142 11.76 6.05 7.84
N GLU A 143 12.52 4.97 8.03
CA GLU A 143 13.54 4.87 9.08
C GLU A 143 14.70 5.86 8.91
N ARG A 144 15.01 6.29 7.69
CA ARG A 144 16.08 7.28 7.42
C ARG A 144 15.72 8.70 7.85
N LEU A 145 14.44 8.97 8.11
CA LEU A 145 13.95 10.32 8.44
C LEU A 145 14.08 10.68 9.93
N VAL A 146 14.50 9.73 10.77
CA VAL A 146 14.63 9.87 12.25
C VAL A 146 16.01 9.44 12.73
#